data_AF-A0A0M3QCM8-F1
#
_entry.id   AF-A0A0M3QCM8-F1
#
_cell.length_a   1.000
_cell.length_b   1.000
_cell.length_c   1.000
_cell.angle_alpha   90.00
_cell.angle_beta   90.00
_cell.angle_gamma   90.00
#
_symmetry.space_group_name_H-M   'P 1'
#
loop_
_entity.id
_entity.type
_entity.pdbx_description
1 polymer ?
#
loop_
_entity_poly.entity_id
_entity_poly.type
_entity_poly.pdbx_seq_one_letter_code
_entity_poly.pdbx_strand_id
1 'polypeptide(L)'
;MEGAPRIDIDRLVADMEECVRRTSGRRFSLKATGGRNPDFYRNWKGGQDKRLSADVFAGIVTALGRDPGDYIVGWSPTLRLPSATVLTNTFATLLATLGVDPYEGELAQKLGRQFPDALRDVLTLHDRLADESSSPHEEGAHDRDEETLAP
;
A
#
# COMPACT_ATOMS: atom_id res chain seq x y z
N MET A 1 -16.17 -21.10 -5.90
CA MET A 1 -15.71 -20.28 -7.02
C MET A 1 -15.99 -18.84 -6.65
N GLU A 2 -14.99 -18.10 -6.18
CA GLU A 2 -15.12 -16.66 -6.00
C GLU A 2 -15.20 -16.03 -7.39
N GLY A 3 -16.34 -15.43 -7.71
CA GLY A 3 -16.52 -14.71 -8.97
C GLY A 3 -15.57 -13.52 -9.05
N ALA A 4 -15.24 -13.09 -10.28
CA ALA A 4 -14.43 -11.90 -10.49
C ALA A 4 -15.02 -10.71 -9.70
N PRO A 5 -14.17 -9.83 -9.11
CA PRO A 5 -14.62 -8.66 -8.38
C PRO A 5 -15.56 -7.84 -9.26
N ARG A 6 -16.72 -7.49 -8.70
CA ARG A 6 -17.76 -6.75 -9.44
C ARG A 6 -18.31 -5.62 -8.58
N ILE A 7 -18.68 -4.54 -9.22
CA ILE A 7 -19.30 -3.40 -8.54
C ILE A 7 -20.75 -3.75 -8.17
N ASP A 8 -21.11 -3.52 -6.91
CA ASP A 8 -22.48 -3.54 -6.40
C ASP A 8 -23.22 -2.28 -6.85
N ILE A 9 -23.75 -2.34 -8.07
CA ILE A 9 -24.47 -1.21 -8.69
C ILE A 9 -25.75 -0.89 -7.92
N ASP A 10 -26.44 -1.89 -7.38
CA ASP A 10 -27.71 -1.69 -6.67
C ASP A 10 -27.47 -0.89 -5.37
N ARG A 11 -26.43 -1.26 -4.62
CA ARG A 11 -26.01 -0.50 -3.44
C ARG A 11 -25.55 0.91 -3.80
N LEU A 12 -24.75 1.04 -4.86
CA LEU A 12 -24.28 2.35 -5.34
C LEU A 12 -25.46 3.28 -5.67
N VAL A 13 -26.47 2.75 -6.37
CA VAL A 13 -27.68 3.51 -6.71
C VAL A 13 -28.44 3.90 -5.45
N ALA A 14 -28.68 2.98 -4.51
CA ALA A 14 -29.39 3.27 -3.27
C ALA A 14 -28.72 4.42 -2.47
N ASP A 15 -27.39 4.38 -2.36
CA ASP A 15 -26.62 5.44 -1.67
C ASP A 15 -26.66 6.78 -2.44
N MET A 16 -26.65 6.75 -3.77
CA MET A 16 -26.88 7.95 -4.59
C MET A 16 -28.26 8.56 -4.33
N GLU A 17 -29.32 7.75 -4.29
CA GLU A 17 -30.67 8.23 -4.04
C GLU A 17 -30.82 8.83 -2.65
N GLU A 18 -30.24 8.19 -1.63
CA GLU A 18 -30.19 8.72 -0.25
C GLU A 18 -29.45 10.06 -0.19
N CYS A 19 -28.26 10.15 -0.80
CA CYS A 19 -27.47 11.37 -0.83
C CYS A 19 -28.22 12.53 -1.50
N VAL A 20 -28.89 12.25 -2.63
CA VAL A 20 -29.69 13.23 -3.36
C VAL A 20 -30.90 13.68 -2.55
N ARG A 21 -31.55 12.77 -1.81
CA ARG A 21 -32.68 13.11 -0.92
C ARG A 21 -32.28 14.09 0.19
N ARG A 22 -31.07 13.96 0.72
CA ARG A 22 -30.53 14.85 1.77
C ARG A 22 -30.01 16.18 1.24
N THR A 23 -29.63 16.23 -0.03
CA THR A 23 -29.02 17.39 -0.66
C THR A 23 -29.87 17.87 -1.84
N SER A 24 -29.37 17.71 -3.06
CA SER A 24 -30.14 17.85 -4.30
C SER A 24 -29.44 17.12 -5.43
N GLY A 25 -30.20 16.71 -6.45
CA GLY A 25 -29.65 16.03 -7.62
C GLY A 25 -28.56 16.85 -8.32
N ARG A 26 -28.74 18.17 -8.40
CA ARG A 26 -27.77 19.10 -8.99
C ARG A 26 -26.48 19.21 -8.17
N ARG A 27 -26.58 19.35 -6.84
CA ARG A 27 -25.38 19.43 -5.96
C ARG A 27 -24.58 18.14 -6.02
N PHE A 28 -25.25 17.00 -5.95
CA PHE A 28 -24.62 15.70 -6.11
C PHE A 28 -23.95 15.57 -7.48
N SER A 29 -24.65 15.91 -8.58
CA SER A 29 -24.13 15.81 -9.95
C SER A 29 -22.86 16.65 -10.17
N LEU A 30 -22.86 17.89 -9.68
CA LEU A 30 -21.67 18.74 -9.73
C LEU A 30 -20.52 18.15 -8.93
N LYS A 31 -20.78 17.64 -7.72
CA LYS A 31 -19.74 17.01 -6.90
C LYS A 31 -19.18 15.75 -7.57
N ALA A 32 -20.05 14.90 -8.12
CA ALA A 32 -19.66 13.65 -8.76
C ALA A 32 -18.88 13.84 -10.06
N THR A 33 -19.09 14.96 -10.77
CA THR A 33 -18.45 15.20 -12.08
C THR A 33 -17.33 16.24 -12.04
N GLY A 34 -16.99 16.77 -10.86
CA GLY A 34 -16.04 17.87 -10.72
C GLY A 34 -16.53 19.17 -11.35
N GLY A 35 -17.85 19.40 -11.32
CA GLY A 35 -18.51 20.60 -11.85
C GLY A 35 -18.88 20.54 -13.34
N ARG A 36 -18.55 19.46 -14.05
CA ARG A 36 -18.72 19.37 -15.52
C ARG A 36 -20.15 19.12 -15.97
N ASN A 37 -20.93 18.36 -15.21
CA ASN A 37 -22.30 17.99 -15.58
C ASN A 37 -23.27 18.15 -14.40
N PRO A 38 -24.10 19.22 -14.38
CA PRO A 38 -25.08 19.44 -13.32
C PRO A 38 -26.29 18.50 -13.38
N ASP A 39 -26.51 17.82 -14.50
CA ASP A 39 -27.66 16.96 -14.75
C ASP A 39 -27.29 15.47 -14.73
N PHE A 40 -26.05 15.15 -14.35
CA PHE A 40 -25.49 13.80 -14.33
C PHE A 40 -26.42 12.78 -13.67
N TYR A 41 -26.88 13.03 -12.44
CA TYR A 41 -27.74 12.09 -11.71
C TYR A 41 -29.08 11.83 -12.42
N ARG A 42 -29.67 12.85 -13.04
CA ARG A 42 -30.91 12.71 -13.80
C ARG A 42 -30.70 11.85 -15.04
N ASN A 43 -29.62 12.09 -15.77
CA ASN A 43 -29.28 11.34 -16.99
C ASN A 43 -28.91 9.88 -16.67
N TRP A 44 -28.20 9.67 -15.55
CA TRP A 44 -27.86 8.36 -15.03
C TRP A 44 -29.11 7.55 -14.68
N LYS A 45 -30.02 8.14 -13.88
CA LYS A 45 -31.30 7.49 -13.49
C LYS A 45 -32.23 7.25 -14.69
N GLY A 46 -32.17 8.12 -15.70
CA GLY A 46 -32.89 7.96 -16.97
C GLY A 46 -32.31 6.90 -17.91
N GLY A 47 -31.17 6.29 -17.56
CA GLY A 47 -30.55 5.21 -18.34
C GLY A 47 -29.90 5.66 -19.64
N GLN A 48 -29.60 6.96 -19.81
CA GLN A 48 -28.87 7.47 -20.98
C GLN A 48 -27.37 7.13 -20.92
N ASP A 49 -26.78 7.11 -19.73
CA ASP A 49 -25.37 6.76 -19.50
C ASP A 49 -25.26 5.48 -18.67
N LYS A 50 -25.38 4.31 -19.31
CA LYS A 50 -25.28 3.00 -18.62
C LYS A 50 -23.84 2.50 -18.45
N ARG A 51 -22.87 3.16 -19.08
CA ARG A 51 -21.46 2.77 -18.97
C ARG A 51 -20.84 3.46 -17.77
N LEU A 52 -20.68 2.71 -16.69
CA LEU A 52 -19.92 3.15 -15.52
C LEU A 52 -18.42 3.07 -15.85
N SER A 53 -17.84 4.19 -16.30
CA SER A 53 -16.38 4.29 -16.39
C SER A 53 -15.75 4.38 -15.00
N ALA A 54 -14.46 4.06 -14.89
CA ALA A 54 -13.72 4.18 -13.64
C ALA A 54 -13.76 5.62 -13.08
N ASP A 55 -13.65 6.62 -13.96
CA ASP A 55 -13.72 8.03 -13.57
C ASP A 55 -15.08 8.41 -13.00
N VAL A 56 -16.16 7.92 -13.62
CA VAL A 56 -17.53 8.17 -13.16
C VAL A 56 -17.76 7.49 -11.81
N PHE A 57 -17.30 6.25 -11.66
CA PHE A 57 -17.37 5.52 -10.39
C PHE A 57 -16.62 6.25 -9.27
N ALA A 58 -15.35 6.63 -9.51
CA ALA A 58 -14.55 7.37 -8.54
C ALA A 58 -15.20 8.71 -8.17
N GLY A 59 -15.75 9.41 -9.16
CA GLY A 59 -16.49 10.66 -8.96
C GLY A 59 -17.74 10.48 -8.07
N ILE A 60 -18.56 9.46 -8.35
CA ILE A 60 -19.74 9.12 -7.53
C ILE A 60 -19.31 8.82 -6.10
N VAL A 61 -18.35 7.92 -5.90
CA VAL A 61 -17.91 7.49 -4.56
C VAL A 61 -17.33 8.66 -3.76
N THR A 62 -16.55 9.53 -4.41
CA THR A 62 -16.05 10.78 -3.80
C THR A 62 -17.20 11.72 -3.42
N ALA A 63 -18.24 11.82 -4.27
CA ALA A 63 -19.41 12.62 -3.97
C ALA A 63 -20.18 12.09 -2.75
N LEU A 64 -20.27 10.78 -2.61
CA LEU A 64 -20.87 10.08 -1.48
C LEU A 64 -20.00 10.15 -0.21
N GLY A 65 -18.71 10.43 -0.33
CA GLY A 65 -17.76 10.43 0.81
C GLY A 65 -17.55 9.03 1.37
N ARG A 66 -17.50 8.03 0.49
CA ARG A 66 -17.36 6.61 0.83
C ARG A 66 -16.06 6.05 0.28
N ASP A 67 -15.69 4.85 0.72
CA ASP A 67 -14.56 4.13 0.13
C ASP A 67 -15.03 3.36 -1.12
N PRO A 68 -14.26 3.33 -2.23
CA PRO A 68 -14.63 2.53 -3.41
C PRO A 68 -14.80 1.05 -3.09
N GLY A 69 -14.05 0.54 -2.11
CA GLY A 69 -14.12 -0.83 -1.62
C GLY A 69 -15.47 -1.22 -1.02
N ASP A 70 -16.22 -0.25 -0.49
CA ASP A 70 -17.58 -0.50 0.02
C ASP A 70 -18.54 -1.00 -1.07
N TYR A 71 -18.22 -0.77 -2.34
CA TYR A 71 -19.07 -1.10 -3.49
C TYR A 71 -18.51 -2.23 -4.36
N ILE A 72 -17.42 -2.92 -3.99
CA ILE A 72 -16.91 -4.03 -4.81
C ILE A 72 -17.13 -5.35 -4.09
N VAL A 73 -18.06 -6.14 -4.62
CA VAL A 73 -18.34 -7.49 -4.15
C VAL A 73 -17.19 -8.41 -4.53
N GLY A 74 -16.70 -9.18 -3.56
CA GLY A 74 -15.55 -10.06 -3.75
C GLY A 74 -14.21 -9.34 -3.69
N TRP A 75 -14.19 -8.02 -3.39
CA TRP A 75 -12.95 -7.36 -3.03
C TRP A 75 -12.64 -7.64 -1.55
N SER A 76 -11.69 -8.54 -1.33
CA SER A 76 -10.92 -8.55 -0.10
C SER A 76 -9.67 -7.72 -0.36
N PRO A 77 -9.54 -6.48 0.16
CA PRO A 77 -8.27 -5.80 0.10
C PRO A 77 -7.30 -6.63 0.93
N THR A 78 -6.50 -7.46 0.26
CA THR A 78 -5.23 -7.92 0.82
C THR A 78 -4.38 -6.66 0.99
N LEU A 79 -4.59 -5.96 2.11
CA LEU A 79 -3.60 -5.07 2.69
C LEU A 79 -2.37 -5.95 2.92
N ARG A 80 -1.49 -6.00 1.91
CA ARG A 80 -0.14 -6.47 2.12
C ARG A 80 0.53 -5.40 2.94
N LEU A 81 0.36 -5.51 4.26
CA LEU A 81 1.19 -4.77 5.19
C LEU A 81 2.65 -5.07 4.79
N PRO A 82 3.52 -4.04 4.71
CA PRO A 82 4.94 -4.29 4.50
C PRO A 82 5.41 -5.31 5.53
N SER A 83 6.25 -6.25 5.10
CA SER A 83 6.79 -7.25 6.02
C SER A 83 7.51 -6.56 7.17
N ALA A 84 7.56 -7.21 8.33
CA ALA A 84 8.30 -6.70 9.49
C ALA A 84 9.73 -6.29 9.09
N THR A 85 10.41 -7.10 8.27
CA THR A 85 11.72 -6.79 7.70
C THR A 85 11.79 -5.46 6.94
N VAL A 86 10.79 -5.14 6.10
CA VAL A 86 10.76 -3.87 5.35
C VAL A 86 10.57 -2.69 6.31
N LEU A 87 9.70 -2.84 7.30
CA LEU A 87 9.47 -1.81 8.32
C LEU A 87 10.73 -1.60 9.16
N THR A 88 11.37 -2.67 9.60
CA THR A 88 12.63 -2.67 10.37
C THR A 88 13.76 -2.00 9.59
N ASN A 89 13.95 -2.34 8.31
CA ASN A 89 14.97 -1.71 7.45
C ASN A 89 14.70 -0.21 7.22
N THR A 90 13.43 0.14 7.01
CA THR A 90 13.05 1.55 6.84
C THR A 90 13.31 2.34 8.11
N PHE A 91 13.00 1.76 9.27
CA PHE A 91 13.29 2.38 10.56
C PHE A 91 14.79 2.54 10.81
N ALA A 92 15.60 1.52 10.51
CA ALA A 92 17.07 1.61 10.58
C ALA A 92 17.62 2.72 9.67
N THR A 93 17.10 2.83 8.44
CA THR A 93 17.48 3.87 7.49
C THR A 93 17.13 5.27 8.02
N LEU A 94 15.96 5.43 8.66
CA LEU A 94 15.55 6.68 9.28
C LEU A 94 16.47 7.07 10.44
N LEU A 95 16.85 6.12 11.30
CA LEU A 95 17.81 6.37 12.39
C LEU A 95 19.16 6.83 11.85
N ALA A 96 19.69 6.13 10.84
CA ALA A 96 20.96 6.51 10.19
C ALA A 96 20.89 7.91 9.56
N THR A 97 19.78 8.25 8.90
CA THR A 97 19.59 9.57 8.28
C THR A 97 19.54 10.70 9.31
N LEU A 98 18.99 10.42 10.50
CA LEU A 98 18.92 11.38 11.60
C LEU A 98 20.21 11.43 12.43
N GLY A 99 21.24 10.63 12.09
CA GLY A 99 22.47 10.51 12.86
C GLY A 99 22.24 9.92 14.26
N VAL A 100 21.19 9.13 14.43
CA VAL A 100 20.83 8.50 15.69
C VAL A 100 21.48 7.14 15.74
N ASP A 101 22.45 6.99 16.64
CA ASP A 101 23.01 5.69 16.97
C ASP A 101 21.97 4.90 17.80
N PRO A 102 21.50 3.71 17.37
CA PRO A 102 20.57 2.90 18.15
C PRO A 102 21.17 2.38 19.46
N TYR A 103 22.51 2.38 19.60
CA TYR A 103 23.24 1.94 20.78
C TYR A 103 23.54 3.08 21.77
N GLU A 104 23.53 4.33 21.30
CA GLU A 104 23.99 5.48 22.09
C GLU A 104 23.04 6.69 22.08
N GLY A 105 22.95 7.37 23.21
CA GLY A 105 22.26 8.65 23.35
C GLY A 105 20.82 8.59 23.89
N GLU A 106 20.35 9.73 24.40
CA GLU A 106 19.04 9.84 25.04
C GLU A 106 17.87 9.54 24.09
N LEU A 107 18.01 9.83 22.80
CA LEU A 107 16.94 9.66 21.82
C LEU A 107 16.69 8.18 21.52
N ALA A 108 17.75 7.39 21.36
CA ALA A 108 17.66 5.93 21.20
C ALA A 108 17.04 5.27 22.43
N GLN A 109 17.40 5.72 23.64
CA GLN A 109 16.77 5.24 24.87
C GLN A 109 15.28 5.62 24.97
N LYS A 110 14.89 6.82 24.52
CA LYS A 110 13.47 7.24 24.45
C LYS A 110 12.69 6.40 23.43
N LEU A 111 13.27 6.14 22.26
CA LEU A 111 12.69 5.28 21.24
C LEU A 111 12.56 3.82 21.71
N GLY A 112 13.58 3.29 22.40
CA GLY A 112 13.53 1.94 22.97
C GLY A 112 12.48 1.78 24.08
N ARG A 113 12.13 2.86 24.77
CA ARG A 113 11.00 2.85 25.73
C ARG A 113 9.63 2.91 25.05
N GLN A 114 9.51 3.64 23.94
CA GLN A 114 8.25 3.80 23.21
C GLN A 114 7.96 2.62 22.27
N PHE A 115 9.00 2.02 21.70
CA PHE A 115 8.92 0.94 20.71
C PHE A 115 9.96 -0.16 21.00
N PRO A 116 9.84 -0.87 22.14
CA PRO A 116 10.87 -1.82 22.59
C PRO A 116 11.11 -2.97 21.62
N ASP A 117 10.05 -3.50 21.01
CA ASP A 117 10.15 -4.65 20.09
C ASP A 117 10.77 -4.25 18.75
N ALA A 118 10.40 -3.08 18.21
CA ALA A 118 10.95 -2.58 16.95
C ALA A 118 12.46 -2.34 17.04
N LEU A 119 12.94 -1.80 18.17
CA LEU A 119 14.37 -1.56 18.36
C LEU A 119 15.14 -2.88 18.48
N ARG A 120 14.60 -3.87 19.20
CA ARG A 120 15.20 -5.22 19.29
C ARG A 120 15.26 -5.92 17.93
N ASP A 121 14.23 -5.78 17.10
CA ASP A 121 14.20 -6.34 15.76
C ASP A 121 15.24 -5.70 14.83
N VAL A 122 15.48 -4.39 14.96
CA VAL A 122 16.55 -3.67 14.23
C VAL A 122 17.92 -4.17 14.66
N LEU A 123 18.15 -4.31 15.97
CA LEU A 123 19.42 -4.82 16.50
C LEU A 123 19.71 -6.23 15.97
N THR A 124 18.72 -7.11 16.04
CA THR A 124 18.83 -8.49 15.53
C THR A 124 19.13 -8.53 14.03
N LEU A 125 18.55 -7.59 13.26
CA LEU A 125 18.79 -7.49 11.82
C LEU A 125 20.18 -6.95 11.50
N HIS A 126 20.68 -5.99 12.30
CA HIS A 126 22.05 -5.48 12.20
C HIS A 126 23.09 -6.57 12.52
N ASP A 127 22.86 -7.36 13.57
CA ASP A 127 23.75 -8.47 13.95
C ASP A 127 23.80 -9.54 12.85
N ARG A 128 22.66 -9.89 12.25
CA ARG A 128 22.61 -10.83 11.12
C ARG A 128 23.34 -10.31 9.88
N LEU A 129 23.18 -9.03 9.55
CA LEU A 129 23.89 -8.42 8.43
C LEU A 129 25.40 -8.33 8.67
N ALA A 130 25.82 -8.06 9.92
CA ALA A 130 27.23 -8.07 10.31
C ALA A 130 27.84 -9.47 10.18
N ASP A 131 27.12 -10.52 10.61
CA ASP A 131 27.54 -11.92 10.44
C ASP A 131 27.61 -12.35 8.96
N GLU A 132 26.63 -11.96 8.13
CA GLU A 132 26.65 -12.27 6.69
C GLU A 132 27.82 -11.58 5.95
N SER A 133 28.20 -10.36 6.37
CA SER A 133 29.37 -9.66 5.84
C SER A 133 30.72 -10.21 6.34
N SER A 134 30.71 -11.12 7.31
CA SER A 134 31.91 -11.71 7.94
C SER A 134 32.23 -13.12 7.42
N SER A 135 31.45 -13.64 6.47
CA SER A 135 31.78 -14.89 5.76
C SER A 135 33.01 -14.67 4.87
N PRO A 136 34.18 -15.30 5.15
CA PRO A 136 35.29 -15.25 4.22
C PRO A 136 34.85 -15.95 2.94
N HIS A 137 34.81 -15.21 1.84
CA HIS A 137 34.80 -15.79 0.52
C HIS A 137 36.11 -16.59 0.42
N GLU A 138 36.06 -17.91 0.60
CA GLU A 138 37.18 -18.77 0.23
C GLU A 138 37.36 -18.65 -1.29
N GLU A 139 38.19 -17.70 -1.71
CA GLU A 139 38.88 -17.75 -2.99
C GLU A 139 39.69 -19.04 -3.00
N GLY A 140 39.08 -20.10 -3.54
CA GLY A 140 39.75 -21.34 -3.88
C GLY A 140 40.85 -21.04 -4.89
N ALA A 141 42.05 -20.76 -4.39
CA ALA A 141 43.29 -20.83 -5.12
C ALA A 141 43.45 -22.25 -5.67
N HIS A 142 43.10 -22.44 -6.95
CA HIS A 142 43.49 -23.65 -7.66
C HIS A 142 44.88 -23.41 -8.25
N ASP A 143 45.84 -23.93 -7.49
CA ASP A 143 47.26 -23.93 -7.77
C ASP A 143 47.57 -24.63 -9.09
N ARG A 144 48.61 -24.13 -9.75
CA ARG A 144 49.20 -24.71 -10.96
C ARG A 144 50.05 -25.91 -10.55
N ASP A 145 49.88 -27.03 -11.24
CA ASP A 145 50.98 -27.98 -11.43
C ASP A 145 51.16 -28.25 -12.93
N GLU A 146 52.29 -27.75 -13.44
CA GLU A 146 52.95 -28.14 -14.69
C GLU A 146 53.61 -29.53 -14.53
N GLU A 147 54.03 -30.10 -15.67
CA GLU A 147 54.96 -31.25 -15.83
C GLU A 147 54.36 -32.68 -15.73
N THR A 148 54.60 -33.67 -16.62
CA THR A 148 55.54 -33.83 -17.73
C THR A 148 55.15 -35.04 -18.62
N LEU A 149 55.57 -34.97 -19.90
CA LEU A 149 56.16 -36.02 -20.75
C LEU A 149 55.30 -37.09 -21.49
N ALA A 150 55.48 -37.06 -22.82
CA ALA A 150 55.15 -38.09 -23.81
C ALA A 150 56.04 -39.35 -23.68
N PRO A 151 55.72 -40.42 -24.42
CA PRO A 151 56.29 -40.57 -25.76
C PRO A 151 55.26 -40.85 -26.88
#